data_AF-F9FUK1-F1
#
_entry.id   AF-F9FUK1-F1
#
_cell.length_a   1.000
_cell.length_b   1.000
_cell.length_c   1.000
_cell.angle_alpha   90.00
_cell.angle_beta   90.00
_cell.angle_gamma   90.00
#
_symmetry.space_group_name_H-M   'P 1'
#
loop_
_entity.id
_entity.type
_entity.pdbx_description
1 polymer ?
#
loop_
_entity_poly.entity_id
_entity_poly.type
_entity_poly.pdbx_seq_one_letter_code
_entity_poly.pdbx_strand_id
1 'polypeptide(L)'
;MATENPLEDRISTVPFAEQGEKWDSCWREALTPWDRGTASIALHDLLAQRPDLVPPSQHHDHRGHPLRDSTGAIEKKKALVPGCGRGHDVLLLSSWGYDVWGLDFSAAAKEEAIKNQKQAELEGLYKPVDGLDKGKIHWITGDFFGQDWAKGAGADGKFDLIYDYTVIPLLEAQG
;
A
#
# COMPACT_ATOMS: atom_id res chain seq x y z
N MET A 1 14.70 -13.54 -28.69
CA MET A 1 13.23 -13.67 -28.74
C MET A 1 12.70 -12.74 -27.67
N ALA A 2 12.01 -11.66 -28.06
CA ALA A 2 11.35 -10.80 -27.07
C ALA A 2 10.30 -11.67 -26.37
N THR A 3 10.39 -11.79 -25.05
CA THR A 3 9.35 -12.42 -24.26
C THR A 3 8.13 -11.52 -24.36
N GLU A 4 7.06 -11.99 -25.01
CA GLU A 4 5.77 -11.31 -25.01
C GLU A 4 5.41 -10.92 -23.58
N ASN A 5 5.08 -9.66 -23.35
CA ASN A 5 4.64 -9.19 -22.05
C ASN A 5 3.21 -9.69 -21.85
N PRO A 6 2.96 -10.70 -20.99
CA PRO A 6 1.64 -11.33 -20.87
C PRO A 6 0.56 -10.36 -20.37
N LEU A 7 0.95 -9.17 -19.91
CA LEU A 7 0.06 -8.12 -19.45
C LEU A 7 -0.42 -7.22 -20.58
N GLU A 8 0.43 -6.99 -21.57
CA GLU A 8 0.17 -6.05 -22.65
C GLU A 8 -1.03 -6.51 -23.47
N ASP A 9 -1.08 -7.80 -23.79
CA ASP A 9 -2.21 -8.40 -24.51
C ASP A 9 -3.49 -8.46 -23.67
N ARG A 10 -3.37 -8.56 -22.34
CA ARG A 10 -4.50 -8.80 -21.42
C ARG A 10 -5.18 -7.52 -20.94
N ILE A 11 -4.44 -6.43 -20.85
CA ILE A 11 -4.87 -5.21 -20.14
C ILE A 11 -4.81 -4.00 -21.06
N SER A 12 -3.74 -3.84 -21.86
CA SER A 12 -3.54 -2.65 -22.71
C SER A 12 -4.61 -2.45 -23.77
N THR A 13 -5.20 -3.56 -24.24
CA THR A 13 -6.20 -3.58 -25.30
C THR A 13 -7.63 -3.39 -24.80
N VAL A 14 -7.81 -3.30 -23.47
CA VAL A 14 -9.12 -3.27 -22.81
C VAL A 14 -9.43 -1.84 -22.33
N PRO A 15 -10.66 -1.34 -22.54
CA PRO A 15 -11.07 -0.03 -22.02
C PRO A 15 -10.86 0.08 -20.51
N PHE A 16 -10.42 1.25 -20.04
CA PHE A 16 -10.09 1.49 -18.63
C PHE A 16 -11.17 1.01 -17.65
N ALA A 17 -12.45 1.26 -17.96
CA ALA A 17 -13.59 0.85 -17.13
C ALA A 17 -13.70 -0.67 -16.92
N GLU A 18 -13.12 -1.48 -17.82
CA GLU A 18 -13.13 -2.94 -17.78
C GLU A 18 -11.80 -3.53 -17.28
N GLN A 19 -10.75 -2.71 -17.13
CA GLN A 19 -9.43 -3.18 -16.74
C GLN A 19 -9.42 -3.78 -15.32
N GLY A 20 -10.27 -3.29 -14.41
CA GLY A 20 -10.36 -3.80 -13.05
C GLY A 20 -10.63 -5.32 -12.99
N GLU A 21 -11.57 -5.81 -13.82
CA GLU A 21 -11.86 -7.25 -13.89
C GLU A 21 -10.70 -8.07 -14.49
N LYS A 22 -9.92 -7.47 -15.40
CA LYS A 22 -8.72 -8.10 -15.96
C LYS A 22 -7.61 -8.22 -14.93
N TRP A 23 -7.40 -7.20 -14.11
CA TRP A 23 -6.48 -7.25 -12.97
C TRP A 23 -6.89 -8.32 -11.98
N ASP A 24 -8.18 -8.43 -11.64
CA ASP A 24 -8.68 -9.49 -10.75
C ASP A 24 -8.48 -10.90 -11.34
N SER A 25 -8.68 -11.08 -12.65
CA SER A 25 -8.37 -12.36 -13.32
C SER A 25 -6.90 -12.74 -13.20
N CYS A 26 -6.00 -11.79 -13.39
CA CYS A 26 -4.56 -12.03 -13.26
C CYS A 26 -4.19 -12.51 -11.84
N TRP A 27 -4.78 -11.92 -10.80
CA TRP A 27 -4.61 -12.38 -9.41
C TRP A 27 -5.14 -13.80 -9.20
N ARG A 28 -6.35 -14.11 -9.69
CA ARG A 28 -6.94 -15.46 -9.56
C ARG A 28 -6.14 -16.53 -10.31
N GLU A 29 -5.51 -16.16 -11.41
CA GLU A 29 -4.65 -17.04 -12.22
C GLU A 29 -3.19 -17.08 -11.72
N ALA A 30 -2.86 -16.37 -10.64
CA ALA A 30 -1.50 -16.19 -10.14
C ALA A 30 -0.50 -15.63 -11.18
N LEU A 31 -1.01 -14.89 -12.18
CA LEU A 31 -0.22 -14.18 -13.18
C LEU A 31 0.12 -12.78 -12.65
N THR A 32 1.12 -12.70 -11.78
CA THR A 32 1.52 -11.44 -11.13
C THR A 32 2.97 -11.06 -11.44
N PRO A 33 3.36 -10.89 -12.72
CA PRO A 33 4.75 -10.61 -13.09
C PRO A 33 5.27 -9.24 -12.62
N TRP A 34 4.38 -8.34 -12.20
CA TRP A 34 4.72 -7.07 -11.56
C TRP A 34 5.10 -7.22 -10.08
N ASP A 35 4.68 -8.30 -9.42
CA ASP A 35 4.96 -8.52 -8.01
C ASP A 35 6.43 -8.90 -7.81
N ARG A 36 7.14 -8.10 -7.02
CA ARG A 36 8.56 -8.30 -6.71
C ARG A 36 8.81 -9.17 -5.49
N GLY A 37 7.74 -9.59 -4.79
CA GLY A 37 7.79 -10.42 -3.59
C GLY A 37 8.32 -9.73 -2.34
N THR A 38 8.60 -8.42 -2.41
CA THR A 38 9.13 -7.63 -1.29
C THR A 38 8.73 -6.17 -1.42
N ALA A 39 8.88 -5.43 -0.33
CA ALA A 39 8.63 -4.00 -0.31
C ALA A 39 9.66 -3.25 -1.16
N SER A 40 9.28 -2.07 -1.64
CA SER A 40 10.14 -1.18 -2.40
C SER A 40 11.35 -0.75 -1.57
N ILE A 41 12.55 -1.08 -2.05
CA ILE A 41 13.81 -0.62 -1.46
C ILE A 41 13.88 0.91 -1.48
N ALA A 42 13.38 1.54 -2.55
CA ALA A 42 13.36 3.00 -2.66
C ALA A 42 12.45 3.64 -1.59
N LEU A 43 11.32 3.01 -1.25
CA LEU A 43 10.47 3.48 -0.16
C LEU A 43 11.18 3.32 1.20
N HIS A 44 11.83 2.17 1.42
CA HIS A 44 12.62 1.97 2.64
C HIS A 44 13.71 3.04 2.80
N ASP A 45 14.48 3.31 1.74
CA ASP A 45 15.54 4.32 1.75
C ASP A 45 14.97 5.73 1.96
N LEU A 46 13.83 6.05 1.33
CA LEU A 46 13.15 7.33 1.50
C LEU A 46 12.76 7.55 2.98
N LEU A 47 12.14 6.54 3.61
CA LEU A 47 11.72 6.61 5.02
C LEU A 47 12.91 6.72 5.97
N ALA A 48 14.00 6.00 5.69
CA ALA A 48 15.18 5.97 6.55
C ALA A 48 16.09 7.19 6.41
N GLN A 49 16.24 7.72 5.19
CA GLN A 49 17.30 8.69 4.87
C GLN A 49 16.77 10.08 4.58
N ARG A 50 15.47 10.23 4.26
CA ARG A 50 14.87 11.51 3.85
C ARG A 50 13.63 11.87 4.69
N PRO A 51 13.77 11.99 6.03
CA PRO A 51 12.68 12.45 6.90
C PRO A 51 12.24 13.90 6.61
N ASP A 52 12.99 14.63 5.79
CA ASP A 52 12.62 15.95 5.26
C ASP A 52 11.56 15.88 4.15
N LEU A 53 11.46 14.74 3.45
CA LEU A 53 10.52 14.54 2.34
C LEU A 53 9.25 13.80 2.74
N VAL A 54 9.31 13.02 3.82
CA VAL A 54 8.17 12.23 4.30
C VAL A 54 7.91 12.59 5.76
N PRO A 55 6.68 13.00 6.13
CA PRO A 55 6.37 13.38 7.50
C PRO A 55 6.63 12.20 8.45
N PRO A 56 7.21 12.40 9.64
CA PRO A 56 7.38 11.32 10.59
C PRO A 56 6.02 10.72 10.98
N SER A 57 5.95 9.39 11.08
CA SER A 57 4.69 8.68 11.33
C SER A 57 4.11 8.94 12.72
N GLN A 58 4.96 9.25 13.70
CA GLN A 58 4.62 9.49 15.09
C GLN A 58 5.45 10.66 15.60
N HIS A 59 4.81 11.58 16.30
CA HIS A 59 5.48 12.69 16.96
C HIS A 59 5.84 12.30 18.40
N HIS A 60 6.92 12.88 18.90
CA HIS A 60 7.39 12.69 20.27
C HIS A 60 7.49 14.03 20.99
N ASP A 61 7.24 14.03 22.30
CA ASP A 61 7.46 15.20 23.13
C ASP A 61 8.96 15.49 23.35
N HIS A 62 9.27 16.58 24.06
CA HIS A 62 10.64 16.97 24.40
C HIS A 62 11.40 15.95 25.27
N ARG A 63 10.73 14.92 25.79
CA ARG A 63 11.32 13.83 26.59
C ARG A 63 11.46 12.54 25.77
N GLY A 64 11.04 12.54 24.51
CA GLY A 64 11.06 11.37 23.63
C GLY A 64 9.91 10.41 23.86
N HIS A 65 8.81 10.82 24.51
CA HIS A 65 7.61 10.00 24.61
C HIS A 65 6.65 10.26 23.44
N PRO A 66 5.99 9.23 22.87
CA PRO A 66 5.07 9.43 21.76
C PRO A 66 3.88 10.28 22.19
N LEU A 67 3.48 11.23 21.34
CA LEU A 67 2.28 12.02 21.53
C LEU A 67 1.04 11.13 21.46
N ARG A 68 0.04 11.46 22.29
CA ARG A 68 -1.18 10.68 22.44
C ARG A 68 -2.41 11.56 22.28
N ASP A 69 -3.44 10.99 21.66
CA ASP A 69 -4.73 11.64 21.47
C ASP A 69 -5.52 11.72 22.79
N SER A 70 -6.73 12.29 22.73
CA SER A 70 -7.63 12.43 23.89
C SER A 70 -8.08 11.10 24.49
N THR A 71 -7.92 9.98 23.78
CA THR A 71 -8.22 8.63 24.26
C THR A 71 -7.00 7.95 24.90
N GLY A 72 -5.82 8.57 24.81
CA GLY A 72 -4.55 8.02 25.26
C GLY A 72 -3.87 7.09 24.25
N ALA A 73 -4.43 6.93 23.05
CA ALA A 73 -3.78 6.19 21.96
C ALA A 73 -2.68 7.04 21.34
N ILE A 74 -1.62 6.40 20.83
CA ILE A 74 -0.54 7.12 20.14
C ILE A 74 -1.08 7.72 18.85
N GLU A 75 -0.77 8.99 18.64
CA GLU A 75 -1.12 9.68 17.40
C GLU A 75 -0.22 9.17 16.27
N LYS A 76 -0.84 8.45 15.34
CA LYS A 76 -0.20 7.90 14.15
C LYS A 76 -0.69 8.62 12.91
N LYS A 77 0.24 8.97 12.03
CA LYS A 77 -0.04 9.46 10.69
C LYS A 77 -0.65 8.35 9.83
N LYS A 78 -1.47 8.77 8.88
CA LYS A 78 -2.23 7.85 8.01
C LYS A 78 -1.59 7.76 6.63
N ALA A 79 -1.39 6.56 6.15
CA ALA A 79 -0.87 6.31 4.81
C ALA A 79 -1.87 5.53 3.94
N LEU A 80 -1.87 5.79 2.64
CA LEU A 80 -2.62 5.03 1.63
C LEU A 80 -1.65 4.43 0.62
N VAL A 81 -1.85 3.16 0.28
CA VAL A 81 -1.20 2.50 -0.85
C VAL A 81 -2.30 2.04 -1.83
N PRO A 82 -2.57 2.79 -2.91
CA PRO A 82 -3.48 2.36 -3.96
C PRO A 82 -2.82 1.29 -4.83
N GLY A 83 -3.62 0.35 -5.35
CA GLY A 83 -3.11 -0.81 -6.10
C GLY A 83 -2.14 -1.66 -5.29
N CYS A 84 -2.47 -1.94 -4.02
CA CYS A 84 -1.50 -2.49 -3.07
C CYS A 84 -1.03 -3.91 -3.38
N GLY A 85 -1.73 -4.68 -4.22
CA GLY A 85 -1.39 -6.07 -4.54
C GLY A 85 -1.26 -6.93 -3.27
N ARG A 86 -0.16 -7.68 -3.12
CA ARG A 86 0.17 -8.43 -1.89
C ARG A 86 0.50 -7.55 -0.69
N GLY A 87 0.56 -6.23 -0.85
CA GLY A 87 0.64 -5.29 0.25
C GLY A 87 2.02 -5.20 0.91
N HIS A 88 3.10 -5.52 0.21
CA HIS A 88 4.45 -5.44 0.78
C HIS A 88 4.79 -4.04 1.29
N ASP A 89 4.47 -2.99 0.53
CA ASP A 89 4.68 -1.60 0.95
C ASP A 89 3.74 -1.17 2.08
N VAL A 90 2.55 -1.78 2.19
CA VAL A 90 1.63 -1.57 3.31
C VAL A 90 2.23 -2.13 4.60
N LEU A 91 2.83 -3.33 4.54
CA LEU A 91 3.52 -3.94 5.68
C LEU A 91 4.74 -3.11 6.10
N LEU A 92 5.50 -2.58 5.14
CA LEU A 92 6.61 -1.68 5.40
C LEU A 92 6.14 -0.39 6.09
N LEU A 93 5.15 0.31 5.53
CA LEU A 93 4.65 1.55 6.14
C LEU A 93 4.08 1.31 7.56
N SER A 94 3.41 0.17 7.78
CA SER A 94 2.97 -0.23 9.13
C SER A 94 4.14 -0.45 10.08
N SER A 95 5.24 -1.07 9.63
CA SER A 95 6.44 -1.23 10.45
C SER A 95 7.15 0.10 10.75
N TRP A 96 6.97 1.09 9.87
CA TRP A 96 7.36 2.48 10.10
C TRP A 96 6.33 3.28 10.90
N GLY A 97 5.31 2.63 11.46
CA GLY A 97 4.43 3.23 12.47
C GLY A 97 3.25 4.03 11.93
N TYR A 98 2.99 4.01 10.62
CA TYR A 98 1.78 4.59 10.03
C TYR A 98 0.58 3.67 10.22
N ASP A 99 -0.59 4.23 10.48
CA ASP A 99 -1.82 3.50 10.20
C ASP A 99 -2.04 3.50 8.67
N VAL A 100 -2.10 2.33 8.05
CA VAL A 100 -2.04 2.17 6.60
C VAL A 100 -3.31 1.57 6.04
N TRP A 101 -3.79 2.15 4.96
CA TRP A 101 -4.86 1.61 4.13
C TRP A 101 -4.25 1.05 2.85
N GLY A 102 -4.36 -0.28 2.68
CA GLY A 102 -4.05 -0.95 1.42
C GLY A 102 -5.32 -1.07 0.60
N LEU A 103 -5.37 -0.40 -0.55
CA LEU A 103 -6.51 -0.42 -1.46
C LEU A 103 -6.14 -1.16 -2.73
N ASP A 104 -6.95 -2.14 -3.13
CA ASP A 104 -6.83 -2.77 -4.44
C ASP A 104 -8.21 -2.96 -5.06
N PHE A 105 -8.31 -2.89 -6.39
CA PHE A 105 -9.56 -3.20 -7.09
C PHE A 105 -9.92 -4.68 -6.93
N SER A 106 -8.92 -5.57 -6.94
CA SER A 106 -9.13 -7.00 -6.91
C SER A 106 -9.41 -7.51 -5.49
N ALA A 107 -10.50 -8.27 -5.35
CA ALA A 107 -10.77 -9.00 -4.12
C ALA A 107 -9.73 -10.11 -3.89
N ALA A 108 -9.29 -10.77 -4.97
CA ALA A 108 -8.24 -11.78 -4.92
C ALA A 108 -6.88 -11.18 -4.45
N ALA A 109 -6.51 -9.98 -4.93
CA ALA A 109 -5.32 -9.29 -4.44
C ALA A 109 -5.37 -9.03 -2.93
N LYS A 110 -6.52 -8.55 -2.42
CA LYS A 110 -6.73 -8.34 -0.99
C LYS A 110 -6.57 -9.63 -0.18
N GLU A 111 -7.11 -10.74 -0.67
CA GLU A 111 -6.95 -12.03 -0.01
C GLU A 111 -5.47 -12.45 0.06
N GLU A 112 -4.72 -12.25 -1.02
CA GLU A 112 -3.28 -12.48 -1.06
C GLU A 112 -2.52 -11.54 -0.12
N ALA A 113 -2.93 -10.28 0.00
CA ALA A 113 -2.35 -9.33 0.94
C ALA A 113 -2.54 -9.77 2.41
N ILE A 114 -3.73 -10.25 2.76
CA ILE A 114 -4.02 -10.78 4.10
C ILE A 114 -3.19 -12.03 4.38
N LYS A 115 -3.04 -12.93 3.39
CA LYS A 115 -2.17 -14.11 3.53
C LYS A 115 -0.71 -13.70 3.74
N ASN A 116 -0.22 -12.77 2.93
CA ASN A 116 1.14 -12.24 3.04
C ASN A 116 1.39 -11.57 4.39
N GLN A 117 0.44 -10.79 4.92
CA GLN A 117 0.52 -10.23 6.26
C GLN A 117 0.72 -11.32 7.32
N LYS A 118 -0.12 -12.37 7.32
CA LYS A 118 -0.02 -13.47 8.28
C LYS A 118 1.31 -14.19 8.17
N GLN A 119 1.78 -14.44 6.94
CA GLN A 119 3.06 -15.10 6.71
C GLN A 119 4.22 -14.25 7.23
N ALA A 120 4.22 -12.96 6.92
CA ALA A 120 5.22 -12.02 7.42
C ALA A 120 5.24 -11.95 8.96
N GLU A 121 4.08 -11.99 9.61
CA GLU A 121 3.99 -12.05 11.07
C GLU A 121 4.58 -13.35 11.64
N LEU A 122 4.30 -14.51 11.03
CA LEU A 122 4.86 -15.80 11.43
C LEU A 122 6.39 -15.86 11.25
N GLU A 123 6.90 -15.25 10.19
CA GLU A 123 8.34 -15.17 9.89
C GLU A 123 9.05 -14.05 10.68
N GLY A 124 8.31 -13.23 11.42
CA GLY A 124 8.86 -12.10 12.16
C GLY A 124 9.43 -10.99 11.26
N LEU A 125 8.90 -10.85 10.05
CA LEU A 125 9.20 -9.75 9.13
C LEU A 125 8.43 -8.49 9.50
N TYR A 126 8.86 -7.33 8.99
CA TYR A 126 8.20 -6.04 9.19
C TYR A 126 7.89 -5.75 10.68
N LYS A 127 8.85 -6.04 11.55
CA LYS A 127 8.82 -5.62 12.96
C LYS A 127 8.89 -4.09 13.03
N PRO A 128 8.25 -3.46 14.02
CA PRO A 128 8.33 -2.02 14.19
C PRO A 128 9.79 -1.57 14.22
N VAL A 129 10.08 -0.45 13.57
CA VAL A 129 11.38 0.22 13.67
C VAL A 129 11.59 0.68 15.11
N ASP A 130 12.83 0.65 15.60
CA ASP A 130 13.16 1.04 16.97
C ASP A 130 12.62 2.43 17.32
N GLY A 131 11.93 2.52 18.46
CA GLY A 131 11.30 3.75 18.92
C GLY A 131 9.94 4.05 18.30
N LEU A 132 9.39 3.19 17.43
CA LEU A 132 8.05 3.35 16.86
C LEU A 132 7.12 2.21 17.28
N ASP A 133 5.85 2.53 17.45
CA ASP A 133 4.81 1.51 17.58
C ASP A 133 4.27 1.10 16.22
N LYS A 134 4.16 -0.22 15.95
CA LYS A 134 3.64 -0.73 14.68
C LYS A 134 2.24 -0.18 14.40
N GLY A 135 2.01 0.36 13.21
CA GLY A 135 0.71 0.94 12.86
C GLY A 135 -0.30 -0.09 12.38
N LYS A 136 -1.58 0.25 12.44
CA LYS A 136 -2.69 -0.62 12.04
C LYS A 136 -2.76 -0.74 10.53
N ILE A 137 -3.22 -1.89 10.04
CA ILE A 137 -3.43 -2.13 8.61
C ILE A 137 -4.92 -2.31 8.33
N HIS A 138 -5.38 -1.64 7.29
CA HIS A 138 -6.76 -1.66 6.80
C HIS A 138 -6.77 -2.08 5.34
N TRP A 139 -7.26 -3.29 5.06
CA TRP A 139 -7.37 -3.81 3.69
C TRP A 139 -8.74 -3.48 3.09
N ILE A 140 -8.75 -2.78 1.95
CA ILE A 140 -9.95 -2.33 1.26
C ILE A 140 -9.96 -2.87 -0.16
N THR A 141 -11.13 -3.35 -0.60
CA THR A 141 -11.39 -3.60 -2.02
C THR A 141 -12.20 -2.44 -2.58
N GLY A 142 -11.75 -1.85 -3.69
CA GLY A 142 -12.48 -0.77 -4.35
C GLY A 142 -11.71 -0.14 -5.51
N ASP A 143 -12.43 0.60 -6.34
CA ASP A 143 -11.86 1.41 -7.41
C ASP A 143 -11.26 2.70 -6.83
N PHE A 144 -9.94 2.85 -6.90
CA PHE A 144 -9.22 4.04 -6.44
C PHE A 144 -9.78 5.35 -7.02
N PHE A 145 -10.24 5.34 -8.27
CA PHE A 145 -10.82 6.50 -8.94
C PHE A 145 -12.29 6.74 -8.57
N GLY A 146 -12.92 5.78 -7.91
CA GLY A 146 -14.25 5.91 -7.32
C GLY A 146 -14.22 6.64 -5.96
N GLN A 147 -15.41 7.03 -5.49
CA GLN A 147 -15.55 7.73 -4.20
C GLN A 147 -16.05 6.84 -3.06
N ASP A 148 -16.51 5.62 -3.36
CA ASP A 148 -17.19 4.79 -2.38
C ASP A 148 -16.24 4.18 -1.34
N TRP A 149 -15.02 3.79 -1.75
CA TRP A 149 -14.03 3.21 -0.84
C TRP A 149 -13.48 4.23 0.18
N ALA A 150 -13.47 5.51 -0.19
CA ALA A 150 -12.95 6.59 0.65
C ALA A 150 -13.91 6.94 1.79
N LYS A 151 -15.21 6.60 1.67
CA LYS A 151 -16.22 6.84 2.71
C LYS A 151 -15.88 6.00 3.95
N GLY A 152 -15.39 6.65 4.99
CA GLY A 152 -15.00 5.99 6.25
C GLY A 152 -13.57 5.43 6.27
N ALA A 153 -12.78 5.64 5.21
CA ALA A 153 -11.34 5.42 5.25
C ALA A 153 -10.61 6.68 5.77
N GLY A 154 -9.55 6.51 6.54
CA GLY A 154 -8.75 7.62 7.04
C GLY A 154 -9.47 8.55 8.04
N ALA A 155 -9.19 9.86 8.01
CA ALA A 155 -9.98 10.90 8.68
C ALA A 155 -10.81 11.64 7.61
N ASP A 156 -12.01 11.13 7.34
CA ASP A 156 -12.89 11.63 6.26
C ASP A 156 -12.24 11.58 4.86
N GLY A 157 -11.51 10.49 4.56
CA GLY A 157 -10.85 10.27 3.26
C GLY A 157 -9.50 10.98 3.10
N LYS A 158 -8.95 11.60 4.16
CA LYS A 158 -7.64 12.25 4.14
C LYS A 158 -6.53 11.34 4.68
N PHE A 159 -5.38 11.43 4.02
CA PHE A 159 -4.14 10.72 4.37
C PHE A 159 -2.98 11.72 4.46
N ASP A 160 -2.04 11.48 5.36
CA ASP A 160 -0.81 12.27 5.49
C ASP A 160 0.24 11.85 4.43
N LEU A 161 0.16 10.60 3.95
CA LEU A 161 1.02 10.05 2.91
C LEU A 161 0.20 9.20 1.94
N ILE A 162 0.39 9.39 0.64
CA ILE A 162 -0.08 8.45 -0.39
C ILE A 162 1.17 7.96 -1.12
N TYR A 163 1.42 6.65 -1.05
CA TYR A 163 2.52 6.02 -1.76
C TYR A 163 1.96 5.21 -2.93
N ASP A 164 1.97 5.83 -4.10
CA ASP A 164 1.58 5.19 -5.35
C ASP A 164 2.84 4.67 -6.05
N TYR A 165 3.02 3.36 -5.97
CA TYR A 165 4.04 2.64 -6.71
C TYR A 165 3.37 1.56 -7.54
N THR A 166 2.40 1.98 -8.34
CA THR A 166 1.76 1.14 -9.34
C THR A 166 2.65 1.00 -10.57
N VAL A 167 2.58 -0.17 -11.23
CA VAL A 167 3.20 -0.38 -12.54
C VAL A 167 2.41 0.43 -13.57
N ILE A 168 2.71 1.73 -13.68
CA ILE A 168 2.34 2.54 -14.84
C ILE A 168 3.47 2.38 -15.86
N PRO A 169 3.24 1.56 -16.88
CA PRO A 169 3.46 2.05 -18.22
C PRO A 169 2.23 1.72 -19.05
N LEU A 170 1.08 2.35 -18.75
CA LEU A 170 -0.13 2.16 -19.56
C LEU A 170 -1.06 3.38 -19.58
N LEU A 171 -0.60 4.52 -19.07
CA LEU A 171 -1.12 5.82 -19.50
C LEU A 171 -0.26 6.25 -20.69
N GLU A 172 -0.55 5.72 -21.88
CA GLU A 172 -0.20 6.48 -23.07
C GLU A 172 -1.02 7.78 -22.99
N ALA A 173 -0.29 8.89 -22.85
CA ALA A 173 -0.86 10.20 -23.09
C ALA A 173 -1.40 10.19 -24.52
N GLN A 174 -2.72 10.14 -24.67
CA GLN A 174 -3.34 10.51 -25.93
C GLN A 174 -3.08 12.01 -26.13
N GLY A 175 -2.00 12.31 -26.84
CA GLY A 175 -1.64 13.62 -27.37
C GLY A 175 -1.57 13.55 -28.89
#